data_AF-M7T2N6-F1
#
_entry.id   AF-M7T2N6-F1
#
_cell.length_a   1.000
_cell.length_b   1.000
_cell.length_c   1.000
_cell.angle_alpha   90.00
_cell.angle_beta   90.00
_cell.angle_gamma   90.00
#
_symmetry.space_group_name_H-M   'P 1'
#
loop_
_entity.id
_entity.type
_entity.pdbx_description
1 polymer ?
#
loop_
_entity_poly.entity_id
_entity_poly.type
_entity_poly.pdbx_seq_one_letter_code
_entity_poly.pdbx_strand_id
1 'polypeptide(L)' 'MQINLDDVEYITETSLTIRGTRRRTTIPKEIVEHFRLKDGHKIMWILFKDDTVAVVPKSDSK' A
#
# COMPACT_ATOMS: atom_id res chain seq x y z
N MET A 1 -3.07 1.94 16.17
CA MET A 1 -3.76 2.80 15.19
C MET A 1 -5.24 2.76 15.50
N GLN A 2 -5.89 3.91 15.67
CA GLN A 2 -7.34 3.99 15.78
C GLN A 2 -7.87 4.32 14.38
N ILE A 3 -8.63 3.42 13.78
CA ILE A 3 -9.29 3.64 12.48
C ILE A 3 -10.77 3.82 12.74
N ASN A 4 -11.36 4.89 12.18
CA ASN A 4 -12.81 5.01 12.10
C ASN A 4 -13.32 4.19 10.90
N LEU A 5 -14.08 3.14 11.15
CA LEU A 5 -14.53 2.22 10.09
C LEU A 5 -15.54 2.86 9.12
N ASP A 6 -16.24 3.91 9.55
CA ASP A 6 -17.16 4.66 8.68
C ASP A 6 -16.43 5.37 7.53
N ASP A 7 -15.14 5.64 7.70
CA ASP A 7 -14.29 6.30 6.71
C ASP A 7 -13.48 5.28 5.87
N VAL A 8 -13.75 3.98 5.98
CA VAL A 8 -12.99 2.89 5.32
C VAL A 8 -13.78 2.26 4.18
N GLU A 9 -13.32 2.46 2.95
CA GLU A 9 -13.90 1.82 1.76
C GLU A 9 -13.51 0.34 1.64
N TYR A 10 -12.30 -0.02 2.05
CA TYR A 10 -11.76 -1.39 1.94
C TYR A 10 -10.66 -1.65 2.97
N ILE A 11 -10.67 -2.82 3.60
CA ILE A 11 -9.61 -3.28 4.52
C ILE A 11 -9.33 -4.77 4.29
N THR A 12 -8.05 -5.11 4.21
CA THR A 12 -7.59 -6.50 4.12
C THR A 12 -6.15 -6.62 4.61
N GLU A 13 -5.73 -7.84 4.91
CA GLU A 13 -4.36 -8.16 5.29
C GLU A 13 -3.66 -8.91 4.15
N THR A 14 -2.36 -8.63 3.96
CA THR A 14 -1.50 -9.40 3.05
C THR A 14 -0.23 -9.83 3.78
N SER A 15 0.27 -11.03 3.47
CA SER A 15 1.46 -11.57 4.11
C SER A 15 2.75 -11.09 3.42
N LEU A 16 3.73 -10.67 4.22
CA LEU A 16 5.08 -10.33 3.75
C LEU A 16 5.86 -11.61 3.44
N THR A 17 6.44 -11.70 2.24
CA THR A 17 7.42 -12.75 1.88
C THR A 17 8.83 -12.18 1.88
N ILE A 18 9.72 -12.75 2.71
CA ILE A 18 11.15 -12.43 2.75
C ILE A 18 11.95 -13.61 2.20
N ARG A 19 12.76 -13.38 1.16
CA ARG A 19 13.71 -14.38 0.62
C ARG A 19 15.01 -13.70 0.24
N GLY A 20 16.06 -13.94 1.02
CA GLY A 20 17.34 -13.24 0.89
C GLY A 20 17.15 -11.73 1.02
N THR A 21 17.58 -10.96 0.01
CA THR A 21 17.42 -9.49 -0.02
C THR A 21 16.06 -9.04 -0.55
N ARG A 22 15.19 -9.95 -1.02
CA ARG A 22 13.88 -9.59 -1.56
C ARG A 22 12.83 -9.56 -0.45
N ARG A 23 12.10 -8.44 -0.39
CA ARG A 23 10.93 -8.24 0.49
C ARG A 23 9.77 -7.86 -0.42
N ARG A 24 8.70 -8.67 -0.40
CA ARG A 24 7.55 -8.50 -1.29
C ARG A 24 6.27 -8.71 -0.51
N THR A 25 5.30 -7.84 -0.76
CA THR A 25 3.90 -8.10 -0.44
C THR A 25 3.08 -8.00 -1.70
N THR A 26 1.92 -8.65 -1.71
CA THR A 26 0.92 -8.50 -2.77
C THR A 26 0.14 -7.22 -2.52
N ILE A 27 -0.10 -6.42 -3.56
CA ILE A 27 -1.07 -5.32 -3.48
C ILE A 27 -2.45 -5.94 -3.73
N PRO A 28 -3.44 -5.74 -2.82
CA PRO A 28 -4.79 -6.26 -3.02
C PRO A 28 -5.41 -5.80 -4.34
N LYS A 29 -6.23 -6.66 -4.95
CA LYS A 29 -6.88 -6.39 -6.24
C LYS A 29 -7.71 -5.12 -6.20
N GLU A 30 -8.47 -4.93 -5.13
CA GLU A 30 -9.38 -3.82 -4.90
C GLU A 30 -8.61 -2.48 -4.90
N ILE A 31 -7.42 -2.45 -4.30
CA ILE A 31 -6.52 -1.28 -4.33
C ILE A 31 -5.98 -1.03 -5.75
N VAL A 32 -5.56 -2.09 -6.45
CA VAL A 32 -5.05 -1.98 -7.84
C VAL A 32 -6.12 -1.43 -8.77
N GLU A 33 -7.35 -1.92 -8.67
CA GLU A 33 -8.48 -1.49 -9.51
C GLU A 33 -8.94 -0.07 -9.15
N HIS A 34 -9.08 0.25 -7.85
CA HIS A 34 -9.49 1.58 -7.38
C HIS A 34 -8.56 2.68 -7.92
N PHE A 35 -7.24 2.50 -7.78
CA PHE A 35 -6.24 3.47 -8.29
C PHE A 35 -5.85 3.25 -9.76
N ARG A 36 -6.45 2.28 -10.46
CA ARG A 36 -6.14 1.91 -11.84
C ARG A 36 -4.64 1.71 -12.07
N LEU A 37 -3.98 1.04 -11.13
CA LEU A 37 -2.54 0.80 -11.17
C LEU A 37 -2.19 -0.13 -12.34
N LYS A 38 -1.02 0.12 -12.92
CA LYS A 38 -0.48 -0.65 -14.05
C LYS A 38 0.96 -1.04 -13.77
N ASP A 39 1.44 -2.04 -14.50
CA ASP A 39 2.85 -2.40 -14.48
C ASP A 39 3.73 -1.17 -14.75
N GLY A 40 4.74 -0.98 -13.90
CA GLY A 40 5.63 0.17 -13.94
C GLY A 40 5.19 1.36 -13.06
N HIS A 41 3.93 1.42 -12.61
CA HIS A 41 3.54 2.38 -11.58
C HIS A 41 4.28 2.12 -10.27
N LYS A 42 4.54 3.19 -9.53
CA LYS A 42 5.30 3.15 -8.27
C LYS A 42 4.37 3.27 -7.08
N ILE A 43 4.67 2.53 -6.02
CA ILE A 43 4.07 2.68 -4.70
C ILE A 43 5.10 3.32 -3.77
N MET A 44 4.70 4.35 -3.05
CA MET A 44 5.51 5.03 -2.06
C MET A 44 5.19 4.50 -0.67
N TRP A 45 6.24 4.15 0.06
CA TRP A 45 6.18 3.75 1.47
C TRP A 45 6.77 4.89 2.30
N ILE A 46 6.02 5.38 3.28
CA ILE A 46 6.42 6.50 4.15
C ILE A 46 6.43 5.96 5.58
N LEU A 47 7.61 5.94 6.20
CA LEU A 47 7.78 5.62 7.62
C LEU A 47 7.79 6.94 8.40
N PHE A 48 6.82 7.10 9.30
CA PHE A 48 6.74 8.25 10.19
C PHE A 48 7.54 8.00 11.48
N LYS A 49 7.87 9.08 12.20
CA LYS A 49 8.63 9.01 13.46
C LYS A 49 7.88 8.33 14.60
N ASP A 50 6.57 8.16 14.47
CA ASP A 50 5.69 7.50 15.43
C ASP A 50 5.47 6.01 15.09
N ASP A 51 6.36 5.43 14.28
CA ASP A 51 6.34 4.04 13.80
C ASP A 51 5.12 3.67 12.94
N THR A 52 4.31 4.65 12.53
CA THR A 52 3.26 4.41 11.54
C THR A 52 3.83 4.34 10.13
N VAL A 53 3.19 3.56 9.26
CA VAL A 53 3.56 3.42 7.85
C VAL A 53 2.36 3.78 6.99
N ALA A 54 2.55 4.73 6.06
CA ALA A 54 1.60 4.97 4.98
C ALA A 54 2.12 4.35 3.68
N VAL A 55 1.19 3.81 2.89
CA VAL A 55 1.43 3.27 1.56
C VAL A 55 0.53 4.03 0.60
N VAL A 56 1.12 4.78 -0.32
CA VAL A 56 0.37 5.61 -1.27
C VAL A 56 0.83 5.34 -2.70
N PRO A 57 -0.09 5.23 -3.68
CA PRO A 57 0.29 5.17 -5.07
C PRO A 57 0.95 6.50 -5.46
N LYS A 58 2.05 6.42 -6.21
CA LYS A 58 2.68 7.63 -6.74
C LYS A 58 1.90 8.08 -7.97
N SER A 59 1.22 9.22 -7.86
CA SER A 59 0.75 9.96 -9.03
C SER A 59 1.97 10.55 -9.74
N ASP A 60 2.12 10.25 -11.03
CA ASP A 60 3.07 11.00 -11.84
C ASP A 60 2.56 12.44 -11.92
N SER A 61 3.26 13.36 -11.27
CA SER A 61 3.06 14.80 -11.46
C SER A 61 3.36 15.09 -12.94
N LYS A 62 2.31 15.30 -13.74
CA LYS A 62 2.42 16.04 -15.00
C LYS A 62 2.12 17.50 -14.75
#